data_AF-I4BWJ3-F1
#
_entry.id   AF-I4BWJ3-F1
#
_cell.length_a   1.000
_cell.length_b   1.000
_cell.length_c   1.000
_cell.angle_alpha   90.00
_cell.angle_beta   90.00
_cell.angle_gamma   90.00
#
_symmetry.space_group_name_H-M   'P 1'
#
loop_
_entity.id
_entity.type
_entity.pdbx_description
1 polymer ?
#
loop_
_entity_poly.entity_id
_entity_poly.type
_entity_poly.pdbx_seq_one_letter_code
_entity_poly.pdbx_strand_id
1 'polypeptide(L)'
;MCKIVTDEEHEHIHSHTDDPLEIAEMLRETLAEELDSMSELAATWHMIDDETIQKKLMEAVRAKQKTVSLLFEALQESEKKAWG
;
A
#
# COMPACT_ATOMS: atom_id res chain seq x y z
N MET A 1 -42.52 -15.67 -1.27
CA MET A 1 -41.34 -15.64 -0.37
C MET A 1 -40.14 -15.24 -1.21
N CYS A 2 -39.82 -13.95 -1.21
CA CYS A 2 -38.63 -13.43 -1.89
C CYS A 2 -37.42 -13.74 -1.02
N LYS A 3 -36.48 -14.56 -1.52
CA LYS A 3 -35.14 -14.65 -0.93
C LYS A 3 -34.38 -13.40 -1.36
N ILE A 4 -34.31 -12.44 -0.46
CA ILE A 4 -33.31 -11.38 -0.53
C ILE A 4 -32.00 -12.09 -0.14
N VAL A 5 -31.13 -12.31 -1.13
CA VAL A 5 -29.73 -12.63 -0.85
C VAL A 5 -29.11 -11.28 -0.56
N THR A 6 -29.09 -10.89 0.71
CA THR A 6 -28.12 -9.91 1.16
C THR A 6 -26.79 -10.63 1.11
N ASP A 7 -25.90 -10.23 0.19
CA ASP A 7 -24.46 -10.46 0.34
C ASP A 7 -23.98 -9.58 1.51
N GLU A 8 -24.52 -9.87 2.71
CA GLU A 8 -23.92 -9.53 3.99
C GLU A 8 -22.79 -10.53 4.17
N GLU A 9 -21.62 -10.14 3.67
CA GLU A 9 -20.28 -10.47 4.17
C GLU A 9 -19.31 -10.19 3.02
N HIS A 10 -18.95 -8.91 2.85
CA HIS A 10 -17.56 -8.61 2.50
C HIS A 10 -16.69 -9.00 3.72
N GLU A 11 -16.70 -10.29 4.08
CA GLU A 11 -15.52 -10.85 4.72
C GLU A 11 -14.43 -10.67 3.67
N HIS A 12 -13.51 -9.73 3.93
CA HIS A 12 -12.20 -9.77 3.30
C HIS A 12 -11.56 -11.08 3.75
N ILE A 13 -11.96 -12.19 3.14
CA ILE A 13 -11.30 -13.48 3.27
C ILE A 13 -9.95 -13.25 2.59
N HIS A 14 -8.98 -12.79 3.37
CA HIS A 14 -7.57 -12.80 2.99
C HIS A 14 -7.16 -14.28 2.94
N SER A 15 -7.60 -14.99 1.92
CA SER A 15 -7.10 -16.33 1.65
C SER A 15 -5.62 -16.19 1.32
N HIS A 16 -4.78 -16.97 2.00
CA HIS A 16 -3.38 -17.09 1.61
C HIS A 16 -3.31 -17.49 0.13
N THR A 17 -2.48 -16.78 -0.63
CA THR A 17 -2.22 -17.09 -2.03
C THR A 17 -0.73 -17.28 -2.25
N ASP A 18 -0.41 -18.33 -3.01
CA ASP A 18 0.93 -18.62 -3.50
C ASP A 18 1.04 -18.30 -5.01
N ASP A 19 -0.04 -17.81 -5.63
CA ASP A 19 -0.06 -17.48 -7.05
C ASP A 19 0.70 -16.17 -7.33
N PRO A 20 1.74 -16.18 -8.19
CA PRO A 20 2.56 -14.99 -8.43
C PRO A 20 1.81 -13.79 -9.02
N LEU A 21 0.69 -13.98 -9.73
CA LEU A 21 -0.09 -12.88 -10.29
C LEU A 21 -0.96 -12.23 -9.22
N GLU A 22 -1.64 -13.02 -8.39
CA GLU A 22 -2.41 -12.51 -7.25
C GLU A 22 -1.49 -11.80 -6.24
N ILE A 23 -0.31 -12.35 -5.97
CA ILE A 23 0.71 -11.67 -5.13
C ILE A 23 1.11 -10.32 -5.74
N ALA A 24 1.35 -10.26 -7.06
CA ALA A 24 1.71 -9.03 -7.73
C ALA A 24 0.57 -7.99 -7.70
N GLU A 25 -0.68 -8.42 -7.80
CA GLU A 25 -1.86 -7.55 -7.66
C GLU A 25 -1.93 -6.92 -6.27
N MET A 26 -1.88 -7.73 -5.20
CA MET A 26 -1.89 -7.23 -3.83
C MET A 26 -0.73 -6.26 -3.54
N LEU A 27 0.46 -6.54 -4.09
CA LEU A 27 1.62 -5.65 -3.94
C LEU A 27 1.42 -4.31 -4.67
N ARG A 28 0.77 -4.30 -5.84
CA ARG A 28 0.43 -3.06 -6.55
C ARG A 28 -0.60 -2.23 -5.80
N GLU A 29 -1.61 -2.86 -5.21
CA GLU A 29 -2.60 -2.18 -4.36
C GLU A 29 -1.93 -1.56 -3.14
N THR A 30 -1.12 -2.35 -2.42
CA THR A 30 -0.36 -1.87 -1.24
C THR A 30 0.58 -0.72 -1.61
N LEU A 31 1.27 -0.80 -2.77
CA LEU A 31 2.11 0.29 -3.27
C LEU A 31 1.31 1.57 -3.54
N ALA A 32 0.12 1.46 -4.13
CA ALA A 32 -0.73 2.60 -4.41
C ALA A 32 -1.17 3.30 -3.10
N GLU A 33 -1.57 2.52 -2.10
CA GLU A 33 -1.95 3.04 -0.78
C GLU A 33 -0.77 3.73 -0.06
N GLU A 34 0.43 3.14 -0.12
CA GLU A 34 1.62 3.75 0.49
C GLU A 34 2.04 5.06 -0.19
N LEU A 35 1.92 5.13 -1.52
CA LEU A 35 2.19 6.35 -2.29
C LEU A 35 1.18 7.46 -1.99
N ASP A 36 -0.10 7.11 -1.83
CA ASP A 36 -1.15 8.06 -1.45
C ASP A 36 -0.91 8.59 -0.04
N SER A 37 -0.67 7.70 0.93
CA SER A 37 -0.33 8.07 2.30
C SER A 37 0.94 8.92 2.40
N MET A 38 1.94 8.70 1.53
CA MET A 38 3.12 9.56 1.45
C MET A 38 2.78 10.95 0.91
N SER A 39 1.85 11.05 -0.04
CA SER A 39 1.35 12.32 -0.58
C SER A 39 0.63 13.13 0.49
N GLU A 40 -0.21 12.50 1.31
CA GLU A 40 -0.87 13.13 2.47
C GLU A 40 0.14 13.65 3.51
N LEU A 41 1.19 12.87 3.77
CA LEU A 41 2.25 13.24 4.69
C LEU A 41 3.04 14.46 4.19
N ALA A 42 3.32 14.51 2.89
CA ALA A 42 3.96 15.67 2.26
C ALA A 42 3.07 16.92 2.30
N ALA A 43 1.77 16.77 2.03
CA ALA A 43 0.80 17.85 2.17
C ALA A 43 0.78 18.39 3.61
N THR A 44 0.76 17.50 4.61
CA THR A 44 0.83 17.87 6.03
C THR A 44 2.11 18.62 6.36
N TRP A 45 3.26 18.15 5.85
CA TRP A 45 4.55 18.82 6.02
C TRP A 45 4.53 20.27 5.50
N HIS A 46 3.91 20.51 4.34
CA HIS A 46 3.79 21.86 3.75
C HIS A 46 2.89 22.82 4.54
N MET A 47 1.99 22.31 5.38
CA MET A 47 1.02 23.11 6.13
C MET A 47 1.49 23.50 7.54
N ILE A 48 2.63 22.97 8.00
CA ILE A 48 3.13 23.17 9.36
C ILE A 48 4.38 24.05 9.33
N ASP A 49 4.38 25.15 10.09
CA ASP A 49 5.53 26.07 10.17
C ASP A 49 6.54 25.72 11.28
N ASP A 50 6.21 24.78 12.17
CA ASP A 50 7.12 24.33 13.22
C ASP A 50 8.26 23.49 12.63
N GLU A 51 9.48 24.05 12.62
CA GLU A 51 10.66 23.39 12.07
C GLU A 51 11.00 22.04 12.73
N THR A 52 10.70 21.89 14.02
CA THR A 52 10.97 20.65 14.75
C THR A 52 10.00 19.56 14.30
N ILE A 53 8.73 19.92 14.10
CA ILE A 53 7.71 19.00 13.58
C ILE A 53 7.99 18.67 12.11
N GLN A 54 8.34 19.67 11.28
CA GLN A 54 8.73 19.46 9.88
C GLN A 54 9.90 18.48 9.73
N LYS A 55 10.92 18.56 10.61
CA LYS A 55 12.04 17.59 10.60
C LYS A 55 11.56 16.16 10.86
N LYS A 56 10.69 15.97 11.85
CA LYS A 56 10.12 14.64 12.15
C LYS A 56 9.26 14.10 11.00
N LEU A 57 8.47 14.97 10.38
CA LEU A 57 7.67 14.59 9.21
C LEU A 57 8.55 14.22 8.01
N MET A 58 9.66 14.92 7.79
CA MET A 58 10.64 14.56 6.76
C MET A 58 11.27 13.19 7.03
N GLU A 59 11.57 12.86 8.28
CA GLU A 59 12.02 11.51 8.66
C GLU A 59 10.95 10.45 8.36
N ALA A 60 9.68 10.74 8.65
CA ALA A 60 8.56 9.86 8.32
C ALA A 60 8.40 9.65 6.80
N VAL A 61 8.56 10.70 5.98
CA VAL A 61 8.57 10.58 4.51
C VAL A 61 9.71 9.67 4.05
N ARG A 62 10.92 9.84 4.59
CA ARG A 62 12.07 8.97 4.26
C ARG A 62 11.83 7.52 4.66
N ALA A 63 11.17 7.28 5.79
CA ALA A 63 10.79 5.94 6.20
C ALA A 63 9.81 5.31 5.20
N LYS A 64 8.78 6.05 4.76
CA LYS A 64 7.85 5.59 3.72
C LYS A 64 8.55 5.32 2.39
N GLN A 65 9.48 6.17 1.96
CA GLN A 65 10.28 5.92 0.76
C GLN A 65 11.01 4.58 0.82
N LYS A 66 11.58 4.23 1.98
CA LYS A 66 12.22 2.92 2.18
C LYS A 66 11.21 1.77 2.08
N THR A 67 10.01 1.92 2.65
CA THR A 67 8.93 0.93 2.53
C THR A 67 8.52 0.73 1.07
N VAL A 68 8.28 1.82 0.33
CA VAL A 68 7.92 1.79 -1.09
C VAL A 68 8.99 1.08 -1.92
N SER A 69 10.29 1.35 -1.67
CA SER A 69 11.37 0.64 -2.36
C SER A 69 11.32 -0.86 -2.14
N LEU A 70 11.12 -1.31 -0.89
CA LEU A 70 11.03 -2.74 -0.55
C LEU A 70 9.81 -3.41 -1.18
N LEU A 71 8.65 -2.74 -1.18
CA LEU A 71 7.45 -3.23 -1.83
C LEU A 71 7.62 -3.34 -3.35
N PHE A 72 8.32 -2.38 -3.95
CA PHE A 72 8.63 -2.40 -5.38
C PHE A 72 9.60 -3.54 -5.75
N GLU A 73 10.64 -3.76 -4.95
CA GLU A 73 11.53 -4.93 -5.10
C GLU A 73 10.75 -6.25 -5.02
N ALA A 74 9.86 -6.39 -4.03
CA ALA A 74 9.01 -7.57 -3.90
C ALA A 74 8.06 -7.76 -5.11
N LEU A 75 7.51 -6.67 -5.65
CA LEU A 75 6.67 -6.71 -6.85
C LEU A 75 7.48 -7.23 -8.04
N GLN A 76 8.68 -6.71 -8.25
CA GLN A 76 9.57 -7.17 -9.33
C GLN A 76 9.90 -8.66 -9.21
N GLU A 77 10.12 -9.16 -7.99
CA GLU A 77 10.33 -10.59 -7.75
C GLU A 77 9.09 -11.43 -8.10
N SER A 78 7.88 -10.96 -7.76
CA SER A 78 6.63 -11.66 -8.08
C SER A 78 6.36 -11.68 -9.58
N GLU A 79 6.50 -10.53 -10.25
CA GLU A 79 6.31 -10.39 -11.69
C GLU A 79 7.29 -11.26 -12.49
N LYS A 80 8.54 -11.35 -12.03
CA LYS A 80 9.54 -12.25 -12.62
C LYS A 80 9.14 -13.72 -12.48
N LYS A 81 8.47 -14.13 -11.41
CA LYS A 81 7.96 -15.51 -11.26
C LYS A 81 6.74 -15.76 -12.14
N ALA A 82 5.91 -14.74 -12.36
CA ALA A 82 4.70 -14.84 -13.18
C ALA A 82 5.00 -14.90 -14.69
N TRP A 83 6.02 -14.17 -15.16
CA TRP A 83 6.27 -13.95 -16.59
C TRP A 83 7.69 -14.30 -17.07
N GLY A 84 8.61 -14.64 -16.16
CA GLY A 84 10.01 -14.91 -16.47
C GLY A 84 10.34 -16.36 -16.78
#